data_AF-A0A319DBS1-F1
#
_entry.id   AF-A0A319DBS1-F1
#
_cell.length_a   1.000
_cell.length_b   1.000
_cell.length_c   1.000
_cell.angle_alpha   90.00
_cell.angle_beta   90.00
_cell.angle_gamma   90.00
#
_symmetry.space_group_name_H-M   'P 1'
#
loop_
_entity.id
_entity.type
_entity.pdbx_description
1 polymer ?
#
loop_
_entity_poly.entity_id
_entity_poly.type
_entity_poly.pdbx_seq_one_letter_code
_entity_poly.pdbx_strand_id
1 'polypeptide(L)'
;MRKLVIDSENRRSENDNWITVPETTLGYSPDKVDMIANLLQQAKDQATKYLHREINITTVGYPNHLDAIAGAHICDTVYNANATSLVFDWHVHKFLDAVRRAYGLNTCLALGHPEDCDSTDSNNWILFIDLGIEGLLNLWAGDVTEYGVFVGDREERHEKYCLDEDSRSATEIQSSLDKLPQILDGFIKSHLPLDCNGDLRAIILSGESSPNEILVVKQALLLVISETWKPLIRDEFDPMFVAAMGTARRAQLQIDDSSFHRDIQGYYMEDPQDHDEL
;
A
#
# COMPACT_ATOMS: atom_id res chain seq x y z
N MET A 1 10.10 -9.55 -11.66
CA MET A 1 10.75 -8.93 -12.83
C MET A 1 10.67 -7.44 -12.64
N ARG A 2 11.80 -6.74 -12.49
CA ARG A 2 11.82 -5.31 -12.16
C ARG A 2 12.22 -4.50 -13.37
N LYS A 3 11.50 -3.42 -13.58
CA LYS A 3 11.81 -2.42 -14.58
C LYS A 3 12.17 -1.12 -13.86
N LEU A 4 13.30 -0.54 -14.22
CA LEU A 4 13.80 0.73 -13.68
C LEU A 4 13.91 1.73 -14.83
N VAL A 5 13.62 2.98 -14.54
CA VAL A 5 13.99 4.10 -15.41
C VAL A 5 15.39 4.52 -15.01
N ILE A 6 16.37 4.34 -15.90
CA ILE A 6 17.75 4.77 -15.71
C ILE A 6 18.11 5.61 -16.94
N ASP A 7 18.55 6.84 -16.73
CA ASP A 7 19.05 7.73 -17.80
C ASP A 7 18.06 7.94 -18.95
N SER A 8 16.78 8.24 -18.64
CA SER A 8 15.68 8.42 -19.61
C SER A 8 15.36 7.21 -20.50
N GLU A 9 15.98 6.06 -20.25
CA GLU A 9 15.68 4.79 -20.91
C GLU A 9 14.92 3.85 -19.97
N ASN A 10 13.79 3.33 -20.44
CA ASN A 10 13.08 2.27 -19.73
C ASN A 10 13.88 0.98 -19.85
N ARG A 11 14.35 0.42 -18.74
CA ARG A 11 15.11 -0.84 -18.73
C ARG A 11 14.40 -1.90 -17.89
N ARG A 12 14.43 -3.14 -18.36
CA ARG A 12 13.94 -4.34 -17.66
C ARG A 12 15.12 -5.22 -17.27
N SER A 13 15.14 -5.71 -16.03
CA SER A 13 16.07 -6.76 -15.61
C SER A 13 15.56 -8.13 -16.07
N GLU A 14 16.38 -8.84 -16.83
CA GLU A 14 16.15 -10.19 -17.30
C GLU A 14 17.46 -11.00 -17.22
N ASN A 15 17.50 -12.04 -16.38
CA ASN A 15 18.69 -12.88 -16.14
C ASN A 15 19.95 -12.07 -15.81
N ASP A 16 19.85 -11.17 -14.82
CA ASP A 16 20.91 -10.26 -14.38
C ASP A 16 21.41 -9.25 -15.44
N ASN A 17 20.76 -9.16 -16.59
CA ASN A 17 21.03 -8.16 -17.63
C ASN A 17 19.94 -7.11 -17.71
N TRP A 18 20.31 -5.87 -18.05
CA TRP A 18 19.38 -4.77 -18.30
C TRP A 18 19.11 -4.66 -19.80
N ILE A 19 17.83 -4.71 -20.18
CA ILE A 19 17.39 -4.61 -21.58
C ILE A 19 16.53 -3.36 -21.74
N THR A 20 16.81 -2.53 -22.74
CA THR A 20 15.97 -1.38 -23.10
C THR A 20 14.60 -1.86 -23.61
N VAL A 21 13.55 -1.32 -23.03
CA VAL A 21 12.16 -1.62 -23.34
C VAL A 21 11.71 -0.70 -24.47
N PRO A 22 11.13 -1.23 -25.58
CA PRO A 22 10.66 -0.40 -26.70
C PRO A 22 9.64 0.66 -26.27
N GLU A 23 9.65 1.82 -26.93
CA GLU A 23 8.66 2.88 -26.69
C GLU A 23 7.20 2.43 -26.95
N THR A 24 6.98 1.43 -27.80
CA THR A 24 5.63 0.87 -28.03
C THR A 24 5.07 0.09 -26.84
N THR A 25 5.84 -0.08 -25.77
CA THR A 25 5.44 -0.68 -24.50
C THR A 25 5.06 0.35 -23.43
N LEU A 26 4.97 1.64 -23.78
CA LEU A 26 4.81 2.81 -22.90
C LEU A 26 3.39 3.07 -22.34
N GLY A 27 2.46 2.12 -22.45
CA GLY A 27 1.13 2.34 -21.88
C GLY A 27 0.29 1.10 -21.83
N TYR A 28 -0.81 1.18 -21.10
CA TYR A 28 -1.88 0.21 -21.25
C TYR A 28 -2.48 0.28 -22.65
N SER A 29 -2.95 -0.85 -23.15
CA SER A 29 -3.69 -0.88 -24.42
C SER A 29 -4.97 -0.03 -24.31
N PRO A 30 -5.48 0.55 -25.41
CA PRO A 30 -6.63 1.45 -25.37
C PRO A 30 -7.86 0.86 -24.64
N ASP A 31 -8.12 -0.44 -24.80
CA ASP A 31 -9.21 -1.13 -24.09
C ASP A 31 -9.05 -1.12 -22.57
N LYS A 32 -7.81 -1.19 -22.07
CA LYS A 32 -7.51 -1.14 -20.63
C LYS A 32 -7.56 0.28 -20.09
N VAL A 33 -7.13 1.26 -20.87
CA VAL A 33 -7.29 2.69 -20.58
C VAL A 33 -8.78 3.02 -20.46
N ASP A 34 -9.58 2.63 -21.45
CA ASP A 34 -11.04 2.83 -21.46
C ASP A 34 -11.70 2.12 -20.28
N MET A 35 -11.28 0.89 -19.95
CA MET A 35 -11.79 0.17 -18.80
C MET A 35 -11.56 0.93 -17.49
N ILE A 36 -10.35 1.42 -17.24
CA ILE A 36 -10.02 2.18 -16.03
C ILE A 36 -10.80 3.51 -15.99
N ALA A 37 -10.84 4.24 -17.10
CA ALA A 37 -11.58 5.50 -17.20
C ALA A 37 -13.08 5.30 -16.93
N ASN A 38 -13.67 4.22 -17.46
CA ASN A 38 -15.07 3.87 -17.22
C ASN A 38 -15.33 3.49 -15.75
N LEU A 39 -14.40 2.79 -15.09
CA LEU A 39 -14.52 2.48 -13.66
C LEU A 39 -14.48 3.75 -12.79
N LEU A 40 -13.56 4.67 -13.10
CA LEU A 40 -13.48 5.96 -12.41
C LEU A 40 -14.75 6.79 -12.63
N GLN A 41 -15.27 6.83 -13.86
CA GLN A 41 -16.51 7.54 -14.16
C GLN A 41 -17.70 6.93 -13.42
N GLN A 42 -17.81 5.60 -13.37
CA GLN A 42 -18.85 4.92 -12.60
C GLN A 42 -18.77 5.25 -11.11
N ALA A 43 -17.57 5.27 -10.52
CA ALA A 43 -17.37 5.67 -9.13
C ALA A 43 -17.81 7.14 -8.88
N LYS A 44 -17.39 8.06 -9.76
CA LYS A 44 -17.81 9.48 -9.72
C LYS A 44 -19.32 9.63 -9.82
N ASP A 45 -19.97 8.92 -10.74
CA ASP A 45 -21.40 9.00 -10.97
C ASP A 45 -22.19 8.45 -9.77
N GLN A 46 -21.76 7.30 -9.22
CA GLN A 46 -22.39 6.71 -8.03
C GLN A 46 -22.29 7.64 -6.82
N ALA A 47 -21.12 8.20 -6.56
CA ALA A 47 -20.93 9.09 -5.43
C ALA A 47 -21.60 10.47 -5.65
N THR A 48 -21.64 11.00 -6.88
CA THR A 48 -22.46 12.18 -7.25
C THR A 48 -23.94 11.95 -6.95
N LYS A 49 -24.46 10.78 -7.34
CA LYS A 49 -25.85 10.39 -7.08
C LYS A 49 -26.13 10.28 -5.58
N TYR A 50 -25.22 9.67 -4.82
CA TYR A 50 -25.36 9.48 -3.37
C TYR A 50 -25.29 10.80 -2.59
N LEU A 51 -24.39 11.70 -2.98
CA LEU A 51 -24.15 12.98 -2.29
C LEU A 51 -25.04 14.13 -2.80
N HIS A 52 -25.83 13.90 -3.85
CA HIS A 52 -26.71 14.90 -4.49
C HIS A 52 -25.98 16.18 -4.91
N ARG A 53 -24.71 16.08 -5.29
CA ARG A 53 -23.89 17.16 -5.82
C ARG A 53 -22.82 16.61 -6.73
N GLU A 54 -22.38 17.41 -7.70
CA GLU A 54 -21.22 17.05 -8.51
C GLU A 54 -19.98 16.91 -7.63
N ILE A 55 -19.22 15.85 -7.87
CA ILE A 55 -17.94 15.61 -7.22
C ILE A 55 -16.89 15.24 -8.27
N ASN A 56 -15.62 15.48 -7.94
CA ASN A 56 -14.49 14.95 -8.69
C ASN A 56 -13.68 14.01 -7.79
N ILE A 57 -13.02 13.04 -8.41
CA ILE A 57 -12.04 12.20 -7.73
C ILE A 57 -10.76 13.02 -7.55
N THR A 58 -10.40 13.29 -6.30
CA THR A 58 -9.24 14.12 -5.93
C THR A 58 -8.01 13.32 -5.52
N THR A 59 -8.17 12.01 -5.33
CA THR A 59 -7.08 11.09 -4.99
C THR A 59 -7.46 9.65 -5.33
N VAL A 60 -6.47 8.80 -5.63
CA VAL A 60 -6.66 7.39 -6.01
C VAL A 60 -5.62 6.53 -5.30
N GLY A 61 -6.04 5.37 -4.79
CA GLY A 61 -5.14 4.33 -4.28
C GLY A 61 -4.98 3.20 -5.31
N TYR A 62 -3.81 2.56 -5.35
CA TYR A 62 -3.54 1.39 -6.19
C TYR A 62 -2.75 0.30 -5.46
N PRO A 63 -2.82 -0.97 -5.91
CA PRO A 63 -2.18 -2.09 -5.22
C PRO A 63 -0.65 -1.96 -5.12
N ASN A 64 -0.06 -2.47 -4.03
CA ASN A 64 1.38 -2.34 -3.79
C ASN A 64 2.26 -3.19 -4.72
N HIS A 65 1.71 -4.27 -5.30
CA HIS A 65 2.43 -5.25 -6.12
C HIS A 65 2.65 -4.81 -7.57
N LEU A 66 2.22 -3.60 -7.95
CA LEU A 66 2.51 -3.07 -9.28
C LEU A 66 3.98 -2.65 -9.36
N ASP A 67 4.66 -3.11 -10.42
CA ASP A 67 6.00 -2.63 -10.72
C ASP A 67 5.98 -1.14 -11.09
N ALA A 68 7.15 -0.50 -11.14
CA ALA A 68 7.25 0.93 -11.42
C ALA A 68 6.60 1.33 -12.75
N ILE A 69 6.59 0.46 -13.76
CA ILE A 69 5.99 0.75 -15.06
C ILE A 69 4.47 0.63 -15.00
N ALA A 70 3.95 -0.46 -14.43
CA ALA A 70 2.52 -0.61 -14.22
C ALA A 70 1.96 0.52 -13.35
N GLY A 71 2.69 0.91 -12.30
CA GLY A 71 2.38 2.09 -11.48
C GLY A 71 2.31 3.37 -12.31
N ALA A 72 3.34 3.67 -13.11
CA ALA A 72 3.35 4.84 -13.98
C ALA A 72 2.17 4.83 -14.98
N HIS A 73 1.89 3.70 -15.64
CA HIS A 73 0.77 3.61 -16.58
C HIS A 73 -0.59 3.79 -15.90
N ILE A 74 -0.77 3.31 -14.66
CA ILE A 74 -1.99 3.60 -13.88
C ILE A 74 -2.08 5.10 -13.62
N CYS A 75 -1.01 5.73 -13.13
CA CYS A 75 -0.97 7.16 -12.88
C CYS A 75 -1.38 7.95 -14.13
N ASP A 76 -0.71 7.71 -15.26
CA ASP A 76 -1.02 8.36 -16.54
C ASP A 76 -2.49 8.17 -16.95
N THR A 77 -3.01 6.95 -16.80
CA THR A 77 -4.40 6.65 -17.16
C THR A 77 -5.38 7.41 -16.26
N VAL A 78 -5.09 7.51 -14.96
CA VAL A 78 -5.94 8.21 -13.98
C VAL A 78 -5.90 9.74 -14.19
N TYR A 79 -4.72 10.32 -14.50
CA TYR A 79 -4.59 11.75 -14.81
C TYR A 79 -5.35 12.14 -16.07
N ASN A 80 -5.30 11.30 -17.09
CA ASN A 80 -5.97 11.57 -18.36
C ASN A 80 -7.47 11.24 -18.36
N ALA A 81 -8.00 10.69 -17.26
CA ALA A 81 -9.41 10.35 -17.14
C ALA A 81 -10.25 11.59 -16.74
N ASN A 82 -11.31 11.87 -17.51
CA ASN A 82 -12.25 12.98 -17.26
C ASN A 82 -12.99 12.90 -15.90
N ALA A 83 -12.95 11.75 -15.23
CA ALA A 83 -13.58 11.52 -13.94
C ALA A 83 -12.79 12.12 -12.76
N THR A 84 -11.55 12.56 -12.99
CA THR A 84 -10.65 13.03 -11.94
C THR A 84 -10.34 14.51 -12.08
N SER A 85 -9.87 15.12 -10.99
CA SER A 85 -9.27 16.44 -10.99
C SER A 85 -7.87 16.39 -10.40
N LEU A 86 -7.15 15.28 -10.64
CA LEU A 86 -5.79 15.12 -10.14
C LEU A 86 -4.86 16.02 -10.92
N VAL A 87 -3.99 16.74 -10.20
CA VAL A 87 -3.02 17.64 -10.82
C VAL A 87 -1.59 17.16 -10.58
N PHE A 88 -1.35 16.34 -9.56
CA PHE A 88 -0.02 15.99 -9.12
C PHE A 88 0.13 14.52 -8.73
N ASP A 89 1.30 13.93 -9.06
CA ASP A 89 1.69 12.53 -8.85
C ASP A 89 1.37 12.00 -7.46
N TRP A 90 1.58 12.83 -6.45
CA TRP A 90 1.36 12.52 -5.04
C TRP A 90 -0.12 12.51 -4.63
N HIS A 91 -1.07 12.54 -5.57
CA HIS A 91 -2.49 12.23 -5.37
C HIS A 91 -2.82 10.75 -5.63
N VAL A 92 -1.87 10.02 -6.22
CA VAL A 92 -2.00 8.60 -6.54
C VAL A 92 -1.08 7.81 -5.60
N HIS A 93 -1.65 6.93 -4.78
CA HIS A 93 -0.95 6.32 -3.65
C HIS A 93 -0.89 4.81 -3.74
N LYS A 94 0.26 4.24 -3.40
CA LYS A 94 0.35 2.81 -3.12
C LYS A 94 -0.49 2.46 -1.89
N PHE A 95 -1.05 1.27 -1.92
CA PHE A 95 -1.87 0.70 -0.86
C PHE A 95 -1.24 0.85 0.55
N LEU A 96 0.03 0.48 0.74
CA LEU A 96 0.67 0.55 2.05
C LEU A 96 0.83 1.99 2.57
N ASP A 97 1.08 2.97 1.68
CA ASP A 97 1.12 4.37 2.10
C ASP A 97 -0.26 4.88 2.54
N ALA A 98 -1.31 4.45 1.83
CA ALA A 98 -2.67 4.74 2.26
C ALA A 98 -2.95 4.11 3.63
N VAL A 99 -2.65 2.83 3.82
CA VAL A 99 -2.85 2.13 5.10
C VAL A 99 -2.10 2.81 6.25
N ARG A 100 -0.83 3.20 6.05
CA ARG A 100 -0.05 3.96 7.03
C ARG A 100 -0.77 5.23 7.50
N ARG A 101 -1.30 6.02 6.55
CA ARG A 101 -2.04 7.26 6.84
C ARG A 101 -3.39 7.00 7.51
N ALA A 102 -4.05 5.89 7.15
CA ALA A 102 -5.32 5.50 7.77
C ALA A 102 -5.17 5.37 9.29
N TYR A 103 -4.05 4.84 9.77
CA TYR A 103 -3.77 4.70 11.19
C TYR A 103 -2.92 5.84 11.79
N GLY A 104 -2.61 6.87 11.01
CA GLY A 104 -1.80 8.00 11.47
C GLY A 104 -0.34 7.64 11.73
N LEU A 105 0.13 6.48 11.22
CA LEU A 105 1.51 5.96 11.37
C LEU A 105 2.55 6.79 10.59
N ASN A 106 2.16 7.98 10.15
CA ASN A 106 3.01 9.03 9.63
C ASN A 106 3.39 10.07 10.70
N THR A 107 3.12 9.78 11.98
CA THR A 107 3.36 10.66 13.11
C THR A 107 4.09 9.91 14.22
N CYS A 108 4.99 10.59 14.93
CA CYS A 108 5.71 10.02 16.06
C CYS A 108 4.78 9.45 17.13
N LEU A 109 3.72 10.19 17.47
CA LEU A 109 2.79 9.78 18.51
C LEU A 109 2.09 8.45 18.17
N ALA A 110 1.65 8.26 16.92
CA ALA A 110 1.02 7.01 16.50
C ALA A 110 2.00 5.83 16.47
N LEU A 111 3.29 6.11 16.26
CA LEU A 111 4.38 5.14 16.33
C LEU A 111 4.85 4.88 17.78
N GLY A 112 4.28 5.56 18.78
CA GLY A 112 4.63 5.40 20.19
C GLY A 112 5.87 6.17 20.63
N HIS A 113 6.30 7.15 19.84
CA HIS A 113 7.42 8.05 20.13
C HIS A 113 6.94 9.39 20.72
N PRO A 114 7.84 10.19 21.34
CA PRO A 114 7.57 11.59 21.68
C PRO A 114 7.15 12.43 20.46
N GLU A 115 6.35 13.46 20.66
CA GLU A 115 5.76 14.25 19.56
C GLU A 115 6.80 14.96 18.67
N ASP A 116 7.97 15.27 19.23
CA ASP A 116 9.10 15.94 18.59
C ASP A 116 10.17 14.97 18.04
N CYS A 117 9.85 13.68 17.92
CA CYS A 117 10.79 12.70 17.36
C CYS A 117 11.07 12.96 15.87
N ASP A 118 12.25 12.54 15.42
CA ASP A 118 12.50 12.34 14.00
C ASP A 118 12.10 10.90 13.62
N SER A 119 10.97 10.77 12.93
CA SER A 119 10.46 9.46 12.50
C SER A 119 11.33 8.81 11.40
N THR A 120 12.27 9.55 10.80
CA THR A 120 13.21 9.03 9.80
C THR A 120 14.45 8.40 10.42
N ASP A 121 14.79 8.78 11.66
CA ASP A 121 15.98 8.29 12.38
C ASP A 121 15.71 7.02 13.21
N SER A 122 14.48 6.49 13.18
CA SER A 122 14.05 5.36 14.01
C SER A 122 13.54 4.20 13.16
N ASN A 123 13.90 2.97 13.54
CA ASN A 123 13.28 1.77 12.97
C ASN A 123 11.82 1.67 13.45
N ASN A 124 10.90 1.71 12.50
CA ASN A 124 9.46 1.68 12.74
C ASN A 124 8.84 0.57 11.91
N TRP A 125 9.15 -0.67 12.30
CA TRP A 125 8.63 -1.84 11.62
C TRP A 125 7.12 -1.95 11.79
N ILE A 126 6.43 -2.17 10.68
CA ILE A 126 5.02 -2.48 10.62
C ILE A 126 4.82 -3.81 9.89
N LEU A 127 3.94 -4.66 10.43
CA LEU A 127 3.43 -5.82 9.71
C LEU A 127 2.09 -5.46 9.07
N PHE A 128 1.96 -5.68 7.77
CA PHE A 128 0.72 -5.52 7.03
C PHE A 128 0.22 -6.89 6.60
N ILE A 129 -1.01 -7.22 6.99
CA ILE A 129 -1.67 -8.48 6.69
C ILE A 129 -2.95 -8.13 5.95
N ASP A 130 -2.94 -8.32 4.64
CA ASP A 130 -4.07 -8.01 3.77
C ASP A 130 -4.69 -9.29 3.22
N LEU A 131 -5.98 -9.45 3.45
CA LEU A 131 -6.74 -10.61 3.01
C LEU A 131 -7.64 -10.27 1.81
N GLY A 132 -7.16 -10.58 0.62
CA GLY A 132 -7.92 -10.46 -0.61
C GLY A 132 -8.99 -11.54 -0.77
N ILE A 133 -9.84 -11.34 -1.77
CA ILE A 133 -10.92 -12.26 -2.15
C ILE A 133 -10.35 -13.66 -2.44
N GLU A 134 -11.13 -14.71 -2.15
CA GLU A 134 -10.75 -16.13 -2.28
C GLU A 134 -9.57 -16.55 -1.37
N GLY A 135 -9.34 -15.79 -0.31
CA GLY A 135 -8.31 -16.06 0.70
C GLY A 135 -6.87 -15.86 0.20
N LEU A 136 -6.69 -14.90 -0.70
CA LEU A 136 -5.36 -14.43 -1.05
C LEU A 136 -4.78 -13.62 0.12
N LEU A 137 -3.83 -14.20 0.85
CA LEU A 137 -3.13 -13.56 1.95
C LEU A 137 -1.88 -12.86 1.42
N ASN A 138 -1.89 -11.54 1.46
CA ASN A 138 -0.73 -10.70 1.16
C ASN A 138 -0.09 -10.24 2.48
N LEU A 139 1.21 -10.47 2.62
CA LEU A 139 1.97 -10.15 3.82
C LEU A 139 3.11 -9.22 3.46
N TRP A 140 3.24 -8.12 4.21
CA TRP A 140 4.39 -7.23 4.12
C TRP A 140 4.94 -6.94 5.51
N ALA A 141 6.27 -6.87 5.59
CA ALA A 141 6.97 -6.18 6.66
C ALA A 141 7.56 -4.92 6.02
N GLY A 142 7.45 -3.78 6.68
CA GLY A 142 8.04 -2.56 6.13
C GLY A 142 8.44 -1.61 7.22
N ASP A 143 9.48 -0.84 6.96
CA ASP A 143 9.88 0.29 7.78
C ASP A 143 9.06 1.52 7.37
N VAL A 144 8.62 2.28 8.38
CA VAL A 144 7.66 3.36 8.21
C VAL A 144 8.23 4.69 8.69
N THR A 145 8.20 5.67 7.81
CA THR A 145 8.61 7.05 8.10
C THR A 145 7.43 7.99 7.92
N GLU A 146 7.62 9.29 8.17
CA GLU A 146 6.64 10.32 7.80
C GLU A 146 6.40 10.40 6.28
N TYR A 147 7.36 9.99 5.44
CA TYR A 147 7.28 10.10 3.99
C TYR A 147 6.64 8.88 3.31
N GLY A 148 6.76 7.69 3.89
CA GLY A 148 6.23 6.49 3.25
C GLY A 148 6.51 5.19 3.98
N VAL A 149 6.29 4.10 3.25
CA VAL A 149 6.57 2.72 3.68
C VAL A 149 7.66 2.16 2.78
N PHE A 150 8.76 1.71 3.37
CA PHE A 150 9.85 1.04 2.68
C PHE A 150 9.72 -0.47 2.91
N VAL A 151 9.52 -1.21 1.82
CA VAL A 151 9.45 -2.67 1.81
C VAL A 151 10.57 -3.18 0.92
N GLY A 152 11.53 -3.89 1.50
CA GLY A 152 12.60 -4.55 0.79
C GLY A 152 12.11 -5.74 -0.05
N ASP A 153 12.92 -6.18 -1.02
CA ASP A 153 12.60 -7.27 -1.95
C ASP A 153 12.25 -8.59 -1.29
N ARG A 154 12.78 -8.80 -0.09
CA ARG A 154 12.52 -10.01 0.70
C ARG A 154 11.33 -9.83 1.62
N GLU A 155 10.86 -8.62 1.87
CA GLU A 155 9.92 -8.31 2.95
C GLU A 155 8.45 -8.41 2.52
N GLU A 156 8.18 -8.95 1.33
CA GLU A 156 6.86 -9.25 0.81
C GLU A 156 6.65 -10.77 0.63
N ARG A 157 5.45 -11.26 0.93
CA ARG A 157 5.04 -12.65 0.67
C ARG A 157 3.57 -12.70 0.29
N HIS A 158 3.27 -13.44 -0.78
CA HIS A 158 1.91 -13.71 -1.22
C HIS A 158 1.61 -15.20 -1.08
N GLU A 159 0.54 -15.55 -0.38
CA GLU A 159 0.13 -16.93 -0.17
C GLU A 159 -1.38 -17.06 -0.40
N LYS A 160 -1.82 -18.11 -1.08
CA LYS A 160 -3.25 -18.41 -1.17
C LYS A 160 -3.61 -19.42 -0.09
N TYR A 161 -4.55 -19.08 0.79
CA TYR A 161 -5.19 -20.07 1.66
C TYR A 161 -6.69 -20.06 1.35
N CYS A 162 -7.31 -21.23 1.19
CA CYS A 162 -8.73 -21.27 0.84
C CYS A 162 -9.53 -21.78 2.03
N LEU A 163 -10.52 -20.98 2.44
CA LEU A 163 -11.60 -21.38 3.35
C LEU A 163 -12.88 -21.76 2.59
N ASP A 164 -12.79 -22.06 1.30
CA ASP A 164 -13.95 -22.36 0.47
C ASP A 164 -14.74 -23.56 1.02
N GLU A 165 -15.88 -23.26 1.66
CA GLU A 165 -16.75 -24.22 2.35
C GLU A 165 -17.54 -25.09 1.36
N ASP A 166 -17.78 -24.59 0.14
CA ASP A 166 -18.73 -25.19 -0.79
C ASP A 166 -18.13 -26.33 -1.64
N SER A 167 -16.80 -26.50 -1.63
CA SER A 167 -16.10 -27.45 -2.51
C SER A 167 -15.14 -28.42 -1.81
N ARG A 168 -14.91 -28.26 -0.49
CA ARG A 168 -13.89 -29.00 0.26
C ARG A 168 -14.45 -29.84 1.38
N SER A 169 -13.77 -30.94 1.67
CA SER A 169 -14.06 -31.76 2.83
C SER A 169 -13.68 -31.01 4.13
N ALA A 170 -14.39 -31.28 5.23
CA ALA A 170 -14.08 -30.68 6.55
C ALA A 170 -12.60 -30.85 6.96
N THR A 171 -11.96 -31.93 6.53
CA THR A 171 -10.53 -32.21 6.76
C THR A 171 -9.60 -31.22 6.02
N GLU A 172 -9.96 -30.78 4.83
CA GLU A 172 -9.16 -29.82 4.03
C GLU A 172 -9.30 -28.40 4.57
N ILE A 173 -10.49 -28.04 5.07
CA ILE A 173 -10.73 -26.78 5.77
C ILE A 173 -9.89 -26.74 7.05
N GLN A 174 -9.95 -27.79 7.87
CA GLN A 174 -9.15 -27.87 9.09
C GLN A 174 -7.64 -27.83 8.79
N SER A 175 -7.17 -28.57 7.78
CA SER A 175 -5.77 -28.52 7.38
C SER A 175 -5.33 -27.13 6.90
N SER A 176 -6.21 -26.36 6.27
CA SER A 176 -5.92 -24.99 5.83
C SER A 176 -5.87 -24.03 7.03
N LEU A 177 -6.77 -24.19 8.00
CA LEU A 177 -6.76 -23.45 9.27
C LEU A 177 -5.48 -23.73 10.08
N ASP A 178 -5.05 -24.98 10.14
CA ASP A 178 -3.85 -25.39 10.90
C ASP A 178 -2.55 -24.86 10.27
N LYS A 179 -2.56 -24.57 8.95
CA LYS A 179 -1.41 -24.01 8.22
C LYS A 179 -1.25 -22.52 8.41
N LEU A 180 -2.34 -21.78 8.65
CA LEU A 180 -2.31 -20.32 8.71
C LEU A 180 -1.37 -19.78 9.80
N PRO A 181 -1.37 -20.31 11.05
CA PRO A 181 -0.37 -19.95 12.05
C PRO A 181 1.06 -20.21 11.56
N GLN A 182 1.32 -21.33 10.86
CA GLN A 182 2.66 -21.66 10.38
C GLN A 182 3.13 -20.68 9.29
N ILE A 183 2.22 -20.23 8.42
CA ILE A 183 2.51 -19.22 7.40
C ILE A 183 2.87 -17.89 8.06
N LEU A 184 2.06 -17.43 9.01
CA LEU A 184 2.26 -16.17 9.71
C LEU A 184 3.55 -16.18 10.55
N ASP A 185 3.78 -17.24 11.34
CA ASP A 185 4.99 -17.41 12.15
C ASP A 185 6.25 -17.48 11.27
N GLY A 186 6.20 -18.25 10.18
CA GLY A 186 7.30 -18.34 9.22
C GLY A 186 7.60 -17.01 8.54
N PHE A 187 6.57 -16.22 8.20
CA PHE A 187 6.73 -14.88 7.66
C PHE A 187 7.39 -13.95 8.68
N ILE A 188 6.84 -13.87 9.89
CA ILE A 188 7.35 -13.00 10.97
C ILE A 188 8.83 -13.28 11.24
N LYS A 189 9.21 -14.55 11.43
CA LYS A 189 10.59 -14.94 11.73
C LYS A 189 11.59 -14.68 10.60
N SER A 190 11.11 -14.64 9.35
CA SER A 190 11.97 -14.46 8.18
C SER A 190 12.17 -12.99 7.81
N HIS A 191 11.23 -12.11 8.19
CA HIS A 191 11.18 -10.73 7.70
C HIS A 191 11.30 -9.67 8.79
N LEU A 192 11.04 -10.02 10.05
CA LEU A 192 11.34 -9.12 11.16
C LEU A 192 12.73 -9.43 11.74
N PRO A 193 13.51 -8.40 12.11
CA PRO A 193 14.73 -8.57 12.87
C PRO A 193 14.49 -9.36 14.17
N LEU A 194 15.43 -10.23 14.55
CA LEU A 194 15.31 -11.08 15.74
C LEU A 194 15.16 -10.29 17.05
N ASP A 195 15.55 -9.02 17.05
CA ASP A 195 15.53 -8.06 18.15
C ASP A 195 14.49 -6.94 17.98
N CYS A 196 13.53 -7.07 17.04
CA CYS A 196 12.53 -6.03 16.74
C CYS A 196 11.50 -5.78 17.86
N ASN A 197 11.63 -6.42 19.03
CA ASN A 197 10.70 -6.30 20.15
C ASN A 197 10.53 -4.85 20.67
N GLY A 198 11.42 -3.92 20.30
CA GLY A 198 11.28 -2.48 20.54
C GLY A 198 10.95 -1.63 19.30
N ASP A 199 11.01 -2.21 18.10
CA ASP A 199 10.91 -1.50 16.82
C ASP A 199 9.62 -1.82 16.06
N LEU A 200 8.92 -2.92 16.38
CA LEU A 200 7.59 -3.19 15.86
C LEU A 200 6.57 -2.21 16.47
N ARG A 201 5.94 -1.37 15.64
CA ARG A 201 5.00 -0.33 16.11
C ARG A 201 3.54 -0.67 15.88
N ALA A 202 3.24 -1.48 14.87
CA ALA A 202 1.87 -1.89 14.55
C ALA A 202 1.82 -3.20 13.76
N ILE A 203 0.69 -3.89 13.88
CA ILE A 203 0.28 -4.99 13.02
C ILE A 203 -1.08 -4.64 12.45
N ILE A 204 -1.18 -4.46 11.15
CA ILE A 204 -2.39 -3.97 10.50
C ILE A 204 -3.08 -5.12 9.79
N LEU A 205 -4.36 -5.31 10.08
CA LEU A 205 -5.21 -6.27 9.39
C LEU A 205 -6.15 -5.51 8.43
N SER A 206 -6.05 -5.81 7.15
CA SER A 206 -6.89 -5.25 6.08
C SER A 206 -7.41 -6.36 5.17
N GLY A 207 -8.32 -6.04 4.26
CA GLY A 207 -8.70 -6.97 3.21
C GLY A 207 -10.15 -6.84 2.75
N GLU A 208 -10.43 -7.45 1.61
CA GLU A 208 -11.75 -7.50 0.96
C GLU A 208 -12.53 -8.80 1.28
N SER A 209 -11.92 -9.70 2.06
CA SER A 209 -12.55 -10.94 2.50
C SER A 209 -13.70 -10.73 3.47
N SER A 210 -14.48 -11.80 3.69
CA SER A 210 -15.60 -11.75 4.62
C SER A 210 -15.14 -11.52 6.07
N PRO A 211 -15.98 -10.91 6.93
CA PRO A 211 -15.64 -10.69 8.34
C PRO A 211 -15.23 -11.96 9.10
N ASN A 212 -15.80 -13.12 8.73
CA ASN A 212 -15.46 -14.40 9.33
C ASN A 212 -14.02 -14.84 8.97
N GLU A 213 -13.61 -14.66 7.72
CA GLU A 213 -12.25 -15.01 7.28
C GLU A 213 -11.21 -14.08 7.91
N ILE A 214 -11.51 -12.78 7.99
CA ILE A 214 -10.67 -11.81 8.72
C ILE A 214 -10.52 -12.24 10.19
N LEU A 215 -11.61 -12.65 10.85
CA LEU A 215 -11.57 -13.12 12.23
C LEU A 215 -10.68 -14.36 12.39
N VAL A 216 -10.74 -15.30 11.44
CA VAL A 216 -9.87 -16.48 11.41
C VAL A 216 -8.39 -16.08 11.31
N VAL A 217 -8.04 -15.14 10.42
CA VAL A 217 -6.67 -14.62 10.33
C VAL A 217 -6.23 -13.97 11.62
N LYS A 218 -7.09 -13.14 12.22
CA LYS A 218 -6.81 -12.50 13.51
C LYS A 218 -6.56 -13.54 14.61
N GLN A 219 -7.36 -14.59 14.69
CA GLN A 219 -7.16 -15.67 15.66
C GLN A 219 -5.84 -16.41 15.41
N ALA A 220 -5.52 -16.75 14.17
CA ALA A 220 -4.25 -17.38 13.81
C ALA A 220 -3.04 -16.51 14.16
N LEU A 221 -3.14 -15.19 13.93
CA LEU A 221 -2.12 -14.22 14.30
C LEU A 221 -1.89 -14.19 15.82
N LEU A 222 -2.97 -14.16 16.61
CA LEU A 222 -2.90 -14.15 18.07
C LEU A 222 -2.23 -15.40 18.67
N LEU A 223 -2.19 -16.51 17.93
CA LEU A 223 -1.50 -17.73 18.35
C LEU A 223 0.02 -17.68 18.13
N VAL A 224 0.52 -16.79 17.26
CA VAL A 224 1.93 -16.77 16.85
C VAL A 224 2.71 -15.56 17.36
N ILE A 225 2.02 -14.47 17.67
CA ILE A 225 2.67 -13.26 18.22
C ILE A 225 2.77 -13.30 19.75
N SER A 226 3.75 -12.60 20.29
CA SER A 226 3.94 -12.45 21.74
C SER A 226 2.83 -11.61 22.39
N GLU A 227 2.61 -11.79 23.69
CA GLU A 227 1.62 -10.99 24.45
C GLU A 227 1.89 -9.49 24.35
N THR A 228 3.16 -9.08 24.23
CA THR A 228 3.55 -7.67 24.10
C THR A 228 3.18 -7.07 22.74
N TRP A 229 2.98 -7.90 21.71
CA TRP A 229 2.61 -7.46 20.37
C TRP A 229 1.10 -7.45 20.13
N LYS A 230 0.32 -8.21 20.92
CA LYS A 230 -1.15 -8.23 20.77
C LYS A 230 -1.80 -6.84 20.83
N PRO A 231 -1.38 -5.91 21.71
CA PRO A 231 -1.90 -4.54 21.72
C PRO A 231 -1.53 -3.70 20.49
N LEU A 232 -0.58 -4.16 19.66
CA LEU A 232 -0.16 -3.48 18.44
C LEU A 232 -1.05 -3.80 17.24
N ILE A 233 -1.97 -4.76 17.37
CA ILE A 233 -2.94 -5.07 16.31
C ILE A 233 -3.88 -3.89 16.12
N ARG A 234 -3.95 -3.40 14.89
CA ARG A 234 -4.79 -2.30 14.43
C ARG A 234 -5.88 -2.83 13.51
N ASP A 235 -7.12 -2.75 13.97
CA ASP A 235 -8.34 -3.13 13.25
C ASP A 235 -9.49 -2.15 13.56
N GLU A 236 -9.15 -0.90 13.90
CA GLU A 236 -10.11 0.15 14.24
C GLU A 236 -10.97 0.60 13.03
N PHE A 237 -10.47 0.41 11.81
CA PHE A 237 -11.25 0.58 10.59
C PHE A 237 -11.73 -0.78 10.10
N ASP A 238 -12.88 -0.77 9.45
CA ASP A 238 -13.30 -1.92 8.65
C ASP A 238 -12.17 -2.30 7.66
N PRO A 239 -11.69 -3.56 7.71
CA PRO A 239 -10.61 -4.05 6.87
C PRO A 239 -10.76 -3.73 5.38
N MET A 240 -12.01 -3.65 4.89
CA MET A 240 -12.31 -3.35 3.48
C MET A 240 -12.05 -1.90 3.10
N PHE A 241 -12.07 -0.98 4.07
CA PHE A 241 -12.03 0.47 3.81
C PHE A 241 -10.72 1.14 4.24
N VAL A 242 -9.76 0.40 4.79
CA VAL A 242 -8.51 0.95 5.34
C VAL A 242 -7.79 1.85 4.32
N ALA A 243 -7.57 1.37 3.09
CA ALA A 243 -6.90 2.15 2.06
C ALA A 243 -7.71 3.39 1.64
N ALA A 244 -9.03 3.27 1.51
CA ALA A 244 -9.91 4.39 1.17
C ALA A 244 -9.84 5.48 2.25
N MET A 245 -9.84 5.10 3.53
CA MET A 245 -9.72 6.03 4.66
C MET A 245 -8.38 6.77 4.65
N GLY A 246 -7.28 6.06 4.41
CA GLY A 246 -5.95 6.67 4.33
C GLY A 246 -5.80 7.63 3.15
N THR A 247 -6.35 7.23 2.00
CA THR A 247 -6.40 8.03 0.78
C THR A 247 -7.22 9.31 1.00
N ALA A 248 -8.39 9.21 1.64
CA ALA A 248 -9.22 10.37 1.98
C ALA A 248 -8.53 11.33 2.97
N ARG A 249 -7.83 10.79 3.99
CA ARG A 249 -7.03 11.61 4.92
C ARG A 249 -5.93 12.36 4.21
N ARG A 250 -5.29 11.75 3.21
CA ARG A 250 -4.30 12.45 2.40
C ARG A 250 -4.93 13.63 1.68
N ALA A 251 -6.03 13.44 0.96
CA ALA A 251 -6.73 14.53 0.29
C ALA A 251 -7.11 15.67 1.26
N GLN A 252 -7.55 15.34 2.47
CA GLN A 252 -7.83 16.35 3.50
C GLN A 252 -6.59 17.20 3.85
N LEU A 253 -5.42 16.57 4.03
CA LEU A 253 -4.18 17.30 4.30
C LEU A 253 -3.79 18.28 3.17
N GLN A 254 -4.14 17.98 1.92
CA GLN A 254 -3.89 18.87 0.78
C GLN A 254 -4.75 20.12 0.86
N ILE A 255 -6.04 19.92 1.18
CA ILE A 255 -7.00 21.00 1.35
C ILE A 255 -6.56 21.90 2.51
N ASP A 256 -6.09 21.31 3.60
CA ASP A 256 -5.73 22.03 4.82
C ASP A 256 -4.36 22.72 4.74
N ASP A 257 -3.39 22.15 4.00
CA ASP A 257 -2.05 22.72 3.87
C ASP A 257 -1.55 22.72 2.42
N SER A 258 -1.54 23.92 1.85
CA SER A 258 -1.04 24.21 0.50
C SER A 258 0.45 23.91 0.29
N SER A 259 1.24 23.71 1.34
CA SER A 259 2.64 23.29 1.23
C SER A 259 2.76 21.92 0.55
N PHE A 260 1.73 21.08 0.70
CA PHE A 260 1.65 19.80 0.03
C PHE A 260 1.32 19.93 -1.46
N HIS A 261 0.75 21.05 -1.93
CA HIS A 261 0.47 21.30 -3.36
C HIS A 261 1.68 21.50 -4.25
N ARG A 262 2.92 21.33 -3.75
CA ARG A 262 4.13 21.51 -4.55
C ARG A 262 4.50 20.22 -5.26
N ASP A 263 4.74 20.33 -6.56
CA ASP A 263 5.41 19.28 -7.33
C ASP A 263 6.84 19.10 -6.82
N ILE A 264 7.18 17.91 -6.33
CA ILE A 264 8.56 17.57 -5.97
C ILE A 264 9.47 17.55 -7.21
N GLN A 265 8.91 17.54 -8.43
CA GLN A 265 9.70 17.81 -9.64
C GLN A 265 10.41 19.18 -9.60
N GLY A 266 9.87 20.18 -8.87
CA GLY A 266 10.58 21.44 -8.62
C GLY A 266 11.80 21.29 -7.71
N TYR A 267 11.82 20.33 -6.79
CA TYR A 267 12.94 20.10 -5.87
C TYR A 267 14.15 19.41 -6.52
N TYR A 268 13.95 18.70 -7.63
CA TYR A 268 15.02 18.10 -8.42
C TYR A 268 15.37 18.89 -9.70
N MET A 269 14.62 19.96 -10.01
CA MET A 269 14.90 20.85 -11.15
C MET A 269 15.29 22.28 -10.74
N GLU A 270 15.22 22.64 -9.45
CA GLU A 270 16.05 23.72 -8.91
C GLU A 270 17.47 23.17 -8.74
N ASP A 271 18.27 23.36 -9.78
CA ASP A 271 19.73 23.33 -9.72
C ASP A 271 20.17 24.03 -8.42
N PRO A 272 20.99 23.42 -7.54
CA PRO A 272 21.66 24.15 -6.47
C PRO A 272 22.74 25.01 -7.10
N GLN A 273 22.34 26.03 -7.86
CA GLN A 273 23.19 27.18 -8.11
C GLN A 273 23.20 28.00 -6.83
N ASP A 274 24.42 28.20 -6.31
CA ASP A 274 24.78 29.08 -5.20
C ASP A 274 24.69 28.50 -3.79
N HIS A 275 25.44 27.44 -3.54
CA HIS A 275 26.31 27.44 -2.37
C HIS A 275 27.77 27.46 -2.82
N ASP A 276 28.22 28.65 -3.25
CA ASP A 276 29.63 29.02 -3.16
C ASP A 276 30.02 28.96 -1.67
N GLU A 277 30.59 27.84 -1.25
CA GLU A 277 31.33 27.77 0.01
C GLU A 277 32.59 28.65 -0.11
N LEU A 278 32.60 29.74 0.66
CA LEU A 278 33.80 30.47 1.07
C LEU A 278 34.23 30.03 2.47
#